data_AF-A0A964LYY5-F1
#
_entry.id   AF-A0A964LYY5-F1
#
_cell.length_a   1.000
_cell.length_b   1.000
_cell.length_c   1.000
_cell.angle_alpha   90.00
_cell.angle_beta   90.00
_cell.angle_gamma   90.00
#
_symmetry.space_group_name_H-M   'P 1'
#
loop_
_entity.id
_entity.type
_entity.pdbx_description
1 polymer ?
#
loop_
_entity_poly.entity_id
_entity_poly.type
_entity_poly.pdbx_seq_one_letter_code
_entity_poly.pdbx_strand_id
1 'polypeptide(L)'
;MTPEQKLKHAILLLAAKWKDITLAADVEITAENVDALYEEHDEGGMLQDARSEIRSTGEETGLSAPGSRNYETEAVAKQMPDGSWVGWTHYYGGGKYSEPDAIPWMEDAYDLICTEEQVTVTKRTFAKVPA
;
A
#
# COMPACT_ATOMS: atom_id res chain seq x y z
N MET A 1 -5.72 12.92 8.37
CA MET A 1 -4.46 12.14 8.33
C MET A 1 -3.76 12.46 7.03
N THR A 2 -2.44 12.65 7.07
CA THR A 2 -1.60 12.68 5.85
C THR A 2 -1.57 11.29 5.18
N PRO A 3 -1.14 11.15 3.92
CA PRO A 3 -0.99 9.85 3.26
C PRO A 3 -0.13 8.87 4.08
N GLU A 4 1.01 9.34 4.61
CA GLU A 4 1.87 8.57 5.50
C GLU A 4 1.13 8.10 6.76
N GLN A 5 0.41 9.01 7.43
CA GLN A 5 -0.38 8.68 8.61
C GLN A 5 -1.49 7.66 8.31
N LYS A 6 -2.11 7.72 7.11
CA LYS A 6 -3.11 6.73 6.69
C LYS A 6 -2.48 5.35 6.49
N LEU A 7 -1.27 5.27 5.94
CA LEU A 7 -0.52 4.02 5.84
C LEU A 7 -0.17 3.47 7.22
N LYS A 8 0.35 4.30 8.13
CA LYS A 8 0.61 3.92 9.53
C LYS A 8 -0.64 3.40 10.22
N HIS A 9 -1.79 4.06 10.04
CA HIS A 9 -3.08 3.62 10.53
C HIS A 9 -3.46 2.23 9.97
N ALA A 10 -3.31 2.01 8.66
CA ALA A 10 -3.59 0.71 8.06
C ALA A 10 -2.68 -0.41 8.59
N ILE A 11 -1.39 -0.12 8.81
CA ILE A 11 -0.42 -1.06 9.38
C ILE A 11 -0.80 -1.44 10.81
N LEU A 12 -1.13 -0.45 11.65
CA LEU A 12 -1.57 -0.68 13.04
C LEU A 12 -2.82 -1.56 13.10
N LEU A 13 -3.83 -1.29 12.26
CA LEU A 13 -5.03 -2.13 12.21
C LEU A 13 -4.74 -3.55 11.74
N LEU A 14 -3.82 -3.73 10.79
CA LEU A 14 -3.44 -5.05 10.30
C LEU A 14 -2.68 -5.85 11.37
N ALA A 15 -1.69 -5.22 12.03
CA ALA A 15 -0.96 -5.83 13.14
C ALA A 15 -1.89 -6.20 14.30
N ALA A 16 -2.86 -5.33 14.64
CA ALA A 16 -3.87 -5.61 15.66
C ALA A 16 -4.78 -6.78 15.26
N LYS A 17 -5.17 -6.86 13.98
CA LYS A 17 -5.95 -7.98 13.43
C LYS A 17 -5.20 -9.31 13.54
N TRP A 18 -3.89 -9.30 13.34
CA TRP A 18 -3.02 -10.48 13.50
C TRP A 18 -2.66 -10.79 14.95
N LYS A 19 -2.99 -9.87 15.87
CA LYS A 19 -2.69 -9.95 17.31
C LYS A 19 -1.20 -9.82 17.63
N ASP A 20 -0.43 -9.21 16.74
CA ASP A 20 0.97 -8.86 16.97
C ASP A 20 1.08 -7.67 17.94
N ILE A 21 0.08 -6.79 17.92
CA ILE A 21 -0.09 -5.70 18.87
C ILE A 21 -1.46 -5.77 19.54
N THR A 22 -1.59 -5.15 20.70
CA THR A 22 -2.88 -4.95 21.38
C THR A 22 -3.17 -3.46 21.44
N LEU A 23 -4.15 -3.03 20.64
CA LEU A 23 -4.72 -1.70 20.77
C LEU A 23 -5.83 -1.74 21.84
N ALA A 24 -5.88 -0.73 22.70
CA ALA A 24 -6.99 -0.62 23.64
C ALA A 24 -8.32 -0.43 22.87
N ALA A 25 -9.37 -1.13 23.30
CA ALA A 25 -10.62 -1.25 22.56
C ALA A 25 -11.37 0.08 22.34
N ASP A 26 -11.00 1.11 23.10
CA ASP A 26 -11.54 2.47 23.11
C ASP A 26 -10.62 3.50 22.46
N VAL A 27 -9.43 3.11 21.99
CA VAL A 27 -8.51 4.02 21.31
C VAL A 27 -8.92 4.15 19.85
N GLU A 28 -9.60 5.25 19.53
CA GLU A 28 -9.77 5.68 18.14
C GLU A 28 -8.44 6.17 17.59
N ILE A 29 -7.99 5.59 16.47
CA ILE A 29 -6.78 6.03 15.79
C ILE A 29 -7.13 7.30 15.00
N THR A 30 -6.54 8.41 15.41
CA THR A 30 -6.76 9.75 14.85
C THR A 30 -5.45 10.29 14.27
N ALA A 31 -5.53 11.41 13.55
CA ALA A 31 -4.34 12.06 13.00
C ALA A 31 -3.37 12.58 14.08
N GLU A 32 -3.83 12.72 15.32
CA GLU A 32 -3.02 13.25 16.43
C GLU A 32 -2.24 12.16 17.18
N ASN A 33 -2.75 10.92 17.19
CA ASN A 33 -2.14 9.82 17.95
C ASN A 33 -1.46 8.74 17.08
N VAL A 34 -1.78 8.67 15.78
CA VAL A 34 -1.33 7.58 14.90
C VAL A 34 0.18 7.47 14.82
N ASP A 35 0.90 8.59 14.75
CA ASP A 35 2.36 8.58 14.68
C ASP A 35 2.98 8.05 15.98
N ALA A 36 2.47 8.49 17.13
CA ALA A 36 2.94 8.02 18.43
C ALA A 36 2.66 6.53 18.66
N LEU A 37 1.45 6.07 18.31
CA LEU A 37 1.07 4.66 18.38
C LEU A 37 1.93 3.79 17.44
N TYR A 38 2.24 4.31 16.25
CA TYR A 38 3.09 3.64 15.31
C TYR A 38 4.51 3.50 15.87
N GLU A 39 5.12 4.59 16.32
CA GLU A 39 6.47 4.60 16.89
C GLU A 39 6.61 3.66 18.10
N GLU A 40 5.63 3.68 19.02
CA GLU A 40 5.62 2.80 20.21
C GLU A 40 5.71 1.32 19.84
N HIS A 41 5.02 0.90 18.79
CA HIS A 41 4.99 -0.51 18.36
C HIS A 41 6.10 -0.87 17.35
N ASP A 42 6.63 0.11 16.60
CA ASP A 42 7.74 -0.09 15.67
C ASP A 42 9.07 -0.34 16.39
N GLU A 43 9.33 0.37 17.51
CA GLU A 43 10.52 0.13 18.36
C GLU A 43 10.60 -1.31 18.87
N GLY A 44 9.44 -1.93 19.12
CA GLY A 44 9.34 -3.34 19.51
C GLY A 44 9.50 -4.34 18.37
N GLY A 45 9.61 -3.87 17.12
CA GLY A 45 9.67 -4.71 15.91
C GLY A 45 8.34 -5.38 15.56
N MET A 46 7.24 -5.05 16.24
CA MET A 46 5.96 -5.76 16.12
C MET A 46 5.18 -5.39 14.85
N LEU A 47 5.57 -4.32 14.16
CA LEU A 47 4.91 -3.84 12.95
C LEU A 47 5.55 -4.34 11.66
N GLN A 48 6.69 -5.03 11.71
CA GLN A 48 7.48 -5.36 10.51
C GLN A 48 6.70 -6.21 9.50
N ASP A 49 6.00 -7.25 9.99
CA ASP A 49 5.21 -8.14 9.13
C ASP A 49 4.04 -7.37 8.49
N ALA A 50 3.29 -6.61 9.28
CA ALA A 50 2.16 -5.81 8.78
C ALA A 50 2.62 -4.72 7.81
N ARG A 51 3.77 -4.09 8.07
CA ARG A 51 4.39 -3.09 7.19
C ARG A 51 4.79 -3.71 5.85
N SER A 52 5.42 -4.88 5.87
CA SER A 52 5.81 -5.61 4.66
C SER A 52 4.60 -6.04 3.83
N GLU A 53 3.53 -6.50 4.49
CA GLU A 53 2.29 -6.86 3.81
C GLU A 53 1.63 -5.65 3.15
N ILE A 54 1.46 -4.53 3.86
CA ILE A 54 0.85 -3.32 3.25
C ILE A 54 1.69 -2.84 2.07
N ARG A 55 3.02 -2.80 2.22
CA ARG A 55 3.96 -2.37 1.19
C ARG A 55 3.83 -3.19 -0.10
N SER A 56 3.72 -4.51 0.02
CA SER A 56 3.81 -5.45 -1.11
C SER A 56 2.46 -5.82 -1.74
N THR A 57 1.33 -5.41 -1.15
CA THR A 57 -0.02 -5.76 -1.60
C THR A 57 -0.81 -4.58 -2.18
N GLY A 58 -0.10 -3.55 -2.65
CA GLY A 58 -0.69 -2.46 -3.44
C GLY A 58 -1.06 -2.91 -4.85
N GLU A 59 -2.06 -2.25 -5.43
CA GLU A 59 -2.49 -2.45 -6.82
C GLU A 59 -1.67 -1.54 -7.75
N GLU A 60 -1.13 -2.10 -8.83
CA GLU A 60 -0.37 -1.33 -9.82
C GLU A 60 -1.27 -0.28 -10.50
N THR A 61 -0.85 0.98 -10.44
CA THR A 61 -1.65 2.12 -10.92
C THR A 61 -1.37 2.50 -12.36
N GLY A 62 -0.25 2.04 -12.93
CA GLY A 62 0.28 2.50 -14.21
C GLY A 62 0.82 3.94 -14.20
N LEU A 63 0.88 4.59 -13.02
CA LEU A 63 1.52 5.90 -12.86
C LEU A 63 3.05 5.77 -12.92
N SER A 64 3.74 6.88 -13.19
CA SER A 64 5.20 6.88 -13.21
C SER A 64 5.78 6.71 -11.80
N ALA A 65 6.65 5.72 -11.61
CA ALA A 65 7.49 5.58 -10.43
C ALA A 65 8.89 6.17 -10.67
N PRO A 66 9.55 6.73 -9.62
CA PRO A 66 10.96 7.09 -9.70
C PRO A 66 11.81 5.86 -10.03
N GLY A 67 12.59 5.92 -11.10
CA GLY A 67 13.50 4.82 -11.46
C GLY A 67 14.64 4.66 -10.46
N SER A 68 15.13 3.43 -10.28
CA SER A 68 16.28 3.10 -9.44
C SER A 68 17.33 2.32 -10.23
N ARG A 69 18.61 2.52 -9.90
CA ARG A 69 19.72 1.76 -10.51
C ARG A 69 19.86 0.35 -9.94
N ASN A 70 19.36 0.15 -8.72
CA ASN A 70 19.61 -1.06 -7.93
C ASN A 70 18.36 -1.90 -7.71
N TYR A 71 17.19 -1.33 -8.00
CA TYR A 71 15.88 -1.89 -7.69
C TYR A 71 14.93 -1.64 -8.85
N GLU A 72 13.98 -2.55 -9.03
CA GLU A 72 12.81 -2.31 -9.85
C GLU A 72 11.81 -1.47 -9.04
N THR A 73 10.99 -0.69 -9.73
CA THR A 73 10.08 0.28 -9.10
C THR A 73 8.73 0.32 -9.80
N GLU A 74 7.66 0.22 -9.02
CA GLU A 74 6.29 0.33 -9.51
C GLU A 74 5.50 1.34 -8.67
N ALA A 75 4.62 2.10 -9.31
CA ALA A 75 3.69 2.97 -8.62
C ALA A 75 2.44 2.16 -8.26
N VAL A 76 2.27 1.88 -6.98
CA VAL A 76 1.15 1.09 -6.47
C VAL A 76 0.25 1.94 -5.58
N ALA A 77 -0.98 1.49 -5.40
CA ALA A 77 -1.93 2.14 -4.52
C ALA A 77 -2.83 1.16 -3.78
N LYS A 78 -3.41 1.60 -2.67
CA LYS A 78 -4.38 0.80 -1.91
C LYS A 78 -5.41 1.70 -1.28
N GLN A 79 -6.63 1.16 -1.14
CA GLN A 79 -7.67 1.82 -0.38
C GLN A 79 -7.39 1.72 1.13
N MET A 80 -7.40 2.86 1.79
CA MET A 80 -7.18 3.02 3.23
C MET A 80 -8.47 2.75 4.01
N PRO A 81 -8.39 2.51 5.33
CA PRO A 81 -9.57 2.24 6.17
C PRO A 81 -10.65 3.33 6.14
N ASP A 82 -10.27 4.58 5.86
CA ASP A 82 -11.19 5.71 5.70
C ASP A 82 -11.87 5.78 4.31
N GLY A 83 -11.57 4.83 3.44
CA GLY A 83 -12.09 4.74 2.06
C GLY A 83 -11.29 5.55 1.03
N SER A 84 -10.32 6.37 1.46
CA SER A 84 -9.45 7.13 0.55
C SER A 84 -8.39 6.23 -0.10
N TRP A 85 -7.88 6.63 -1.26
CA TRP A 85 -6.80 5.90 -1.92
C TRP A 85 -5.46 6.58 -1.66
N VAL A 86 -4.46 5.78 -1.30
CA VAL A 86 -3.09 6.25 -1.11
C VAL A 86 -2.17 5.46 -2.02
N GLY A 87 -1.30 6.18 -2.75
CA GLY A 87 -0.26 5.64 -3.62
C GLY A 87 1.13 5.81 -3.02
N TRP A 88 2.04 4.91 -3.40
CA TRP A 88 3.46 4.97 -3.05
C TRP A 88 4.31 4.26 -4.11
N THR A 89 5.63 4.42 -4.01
CA THR A 89 6.58 3.68 -4.86
C THR A 89 6.94 2.36 -4.18
N HIS A 90 6.60 1.24 -4.81
CA HIS A 90 7.05 -0.08 -4.38
C HIS A 90 8.40 -0.41 -5.03
N TYR A 91 9.44 -0.47 -4.20
CA TYR A 91 10.76 -0.94 -4.61
C TYR A 91 10.84 -2.46 -4.46
N TYR A 92 11.35 -3.18 -5.46
CA TYR A 92 11.50 -4.63 -5.35
C TYR A 92 12.67 -5.14 -6.20
N GLY A 93 12.91 -6.46 -6.13
CA GLY A 93 14.02 -7.09 -6.83
C GLY A 93 15.38 -6.76 -6.21
N GLY A 94 16.40 -6.65 -7.05
CA GLY A 94 17.79 -6.49 -6.63
C GLY A 94 18.57 -7.82 -6.53
N GLY A 95 19.77 -7.76 -5.96
CA GLY A 95 20.66 -8.90 -5.80
C GLY A 95 20.45 -9.66 -4.49
N LYS A 96 21.22 -10.73 -4.28
CA LYS A 96 21.18 -11.56 -3.05
C LYS A 96 21.33 -10.77 -1.73
N TYR A 97 21.97 -9.60 -1.78
CA TYR A 97 22.22 -8.74 -0.61
C TYR A 97 21.42 -7.44 -0.66
N SER A 98 20.41 -7.37 -1.52
CA SER A 98 19.50 -6.23 -1.60
C SER A 98 18.46 -6.32 -0.49
N GLU A 99 18.16 -5.18 0.10
CA GLU A 99 17.15 -5.06 1.16
C GLU A 99 16.17 -3.96 0.75
N PRO A 100 15.32 -4.22 -0.27
CA PRO A 100 14.37 -3.23 -0.74
C PRO A 100 13.43 -2.79 0.40
N ASP A 101 13.17 -3.67 1.37
CA ASP A 101 12.31 -3.46 2.54
C ASP A 101 12.80 -2.33 3.47
N ALA A 102 14.11 -2.06 3.48
CA ALA A 102 14.71 -0.99 4.26
C ALA A 102 14.59 0.41 3.62
N ILE A 103 14.17 0.51 2.35
CA ILE A 103 13.99 1.81 1.67
C ILE A 103 12.79 2.53 2.29
N PRO A 104 12.94 3.77 2.79
CA PRO A 104 11.80 4.60 3.19
C PRO A 104 10.84 4.79 2.01
N TRP A 105 9.56 4.47 2.23
CA TRP A 105 8.55 4.50 1.16
C TRP A 105 7.25 5.19 1.57
N MET A 106 6.97 5.30 2.87
CA MET A 106 5.75 5.93 3.37
C MET A 106 5.83 7.47 3.34
N GLU A 107 7.04 8.05 3.45
CA GLU A 107 7.26 9.50 3.43
C GLU A 107 6.89 10.14 2.08
N ASP A 108 7.07 9.39 0.99
CA ASP A 108 6.74 9.81 -0.37
C ASP A 108 5.32 9.40 -0.79
N ALA A 109 4.49 8.92 0.13
CA ALA A 109 3.13 8.52 -0.17
C ALA A 109 2.25 9.74 -0.51
N TYR A 110 1.28 9.52 -1.39
CA TYR A 110 0.42 10.59 -1.90
C TYR A 110 -1.03 10.15 -2.01
N ASP A 111 -1.96 11.09 -1.84
CA ASP A 111 -3.38 10.83 -2.04
C ASP A 111 -3.69 10.64 -3.53
N LEU A 112 -4.58 9.70 -3.82
CA LEU A 112 -5.03 9.35 -5.15
C LEU A 112 -6.54 9.48 -5.29
N ILE A 113 -6.97 9.84 -6.49
CA ILE A 113 -8.38 9.77 -6.90
C ILE A 113 -8.51 8.52 -7.77
N CYS A 114 -9.25 7.52 -7.28
CA CYS A 114 -9.60 6.33 -8.05
C CYS A 114 -11.01 6.52 -8.65
N THR A 115 -11.14 6.39 -9.97
CA THR A 115 -12.42 6.35 -10.67
C THR A 115 -12.63 4.96 -11.23
N GLU A 116 -13.66 4.26 -10.74
CA GLU A 116 -14.00 2.92 -11.20
C GLU A 116 -15.07 2.98 -12.30
N GLU A 117 -14.79 2.36 -13.46
CA GLU A 117 -15.76 2.15 -14.53
C GLU A 117 -15.81 0.66 -14.88
N GLN A 118 -16.93 0.00 -14.58
CA GLN A 118 -17.12 -1.40 -14.93
C GLN A 118 -17.58 -1.53 -16.40
N VAL A 119 -16.68 -1.97 -17.27
CA VAL A 119 -16.98 -2.16 -18.70
C VAL A 119 -17.21 -3.63 -19.05
N THR A 120 -18.43 -3.99 -19.46
CA THR A 120 -18.74 -5.33 -19.99
C THR A 120 -18.77 -5.32 -21.51
N VAL A 121 -17.85 -6.02 -22.18
CA VAL A 121 -17.75 -6.04 -23.65
C VAL A 121 -18.14 -7.41 -24.21
N THR A 122 -19.18 -7.46 -25.06
CA THR A 122 -19.46 -8.63 -25.91
C THR A 122 -19.02 -8.35 -27.34
N LYS A 123 -17.91 -8.96 -27.78
CA LYS A 123 -17.41 -8.84 -29.16
C LYS A 123 -17.88 -10.02 -30.01
N ARG A 124 -18.68 -9.76 -31.06
CA ARG A 124 -19.09 -10.76 -32.05
C ARG A 124 -18.55 -10.37 -33.42
N THR A 125 -17.74 -11.25 -34.01
CA THR A 125 -17.23 -11.10 -35.38
C THR A 125 -17.93 -12.14 -36.25
N PHE A 126 -18.49 -11.71 -37.39
CA PHE A 126 -19.18 -12.60 -38.32
C PHE A 126 -18.47 -12.57 -39.67
N ALA A 127 -18.37 -13.72 -40.32
CA ALA A 127 -17.88 -13.87 -41.69
C ALA A 127 -18.90 -14.66 -42.51
N LYS A 128 -18.95 -14.40 -43.82
CA LYS A 128 -19.78 -15.18 -44.76
C LYS A 128 -19.17 -16.55 -45.00
N VAL A 129 -20.02 -17.57 -45.14
CA VAL A 129 -19.61 -18.89 -45.62
C VAL A 129 -19.27 -18.77 -47.12
N PRO A 130 -18.08 -19.20 -47.58
CA PRO A 130 -17.74 -19.24 -49.00
C PRO A 130 -18.69 -20.18 -49.75
N ALA A 131 -19.08 -19.79 -50.96
CA ALA A 131 -19.94 -20.59 -51.85
C ALA A 131 -19.17 -21.78 -52.48
#